data_AF-A0A2R6ARP7-F1
#
_entry.id   AF-A0A2R6ARP7-F1
#
_cell.length_a   1.000
_cell.length_b   1.000
_cell.length_c   1.000
_cell.angle_alpha   90.00
_cell.angle_beta   90.00
_cell.angle_gamma   90.00
#
_symmetry.space_group_name_H-M   'P 1'
#
loop_
_entity.id
_entity.type
_entity.pdbx_description
1 polymer ?
#
loop_
_entity_poly.entity_id
_entity_poly.type
_entity_poly.pdbx_seq_one_letter_code
_entity_poly.pdbx_strand_id
1 'polypeptide(L)'
;MSQTEEKSTLQKQGETQVTESGESRKESESKPTTEEMQTEKVAFTLERDYVITLRKAYWLGRSKRAKRAINIIKKFVERHLKTQDIVLDSKVNEFVWARSIEKPPRRIKIHVGLTKEKKLTFIFHKTHGNAFMIEKLNLFNTEVIGAFALASNKFIILPYSVDSKIVQFFEERTRLNVIKLSLGGINSVGIMVAMNDNGIVLPYNADEEDICILKKEGLNVHLSKSKMNALGNMIVA
;
A
#
# COMPACT_ATOMS: atom_id res chain seq x y z
N MET A 1 31.75 81.59 -8.23
CA MET A 1 30.40 81.03 -8.40
C MET A 1 30.58 79.70 -9.12
N SER A 2 31.03 78.70 -8.39
CA SER A 2 30.22 77.65 -7.75
C SER A 2 29.93 76.52 -8.75
N GLN A 3 30.58 75.39 -8.45
CA GLN A 3 30.49 74.05 -9.00
C GLN A 3 28.99 73.59 -9.04
N THR A 4 28.59 72.49 -9.68
CA THR A 4 28.94 71.12 -9.27
C THR A 4 28.14 70.12 -10.13
N GLU A 5 28.85 69.11 -10.69
CA GLU A 5 28.47 67.68 -10.84
C GLU A 5 27.24 67.31 -11.70
N GLU A 6 27.10 66.14 -12.35
CA GLU A 6 27.68 64.79 -12.23
C GLU A 6 27.35 64.05 -13.56
N LYS A 7 28.32 63.42 -14.26
CA LYS A 7 28.53 61.94 -14.39
C LYS A 7 27.26 61.10 -14.66
N SER A 8 27.21 60.03 -15.46
CA SER A 8 28.12 59.24 -16.30
C SER A 8 27.26 58.06 -16.80
N THR A 9 27.03 57.83 -18.10
CA THR A 9 27.81 56.94 -19.01
C THR A 9 27.23 55.52 -19.16
N LEU A 10 27.11 55.09 -20.44
CA LEU A 10 27.00 53.73 -21.03
C LEU A 10 25.63 53.01 -20.88
N GLN A 11 24.94 52.53 -21.93
CA GLN A 11 25.43 51.78 -23.11
C GLN A 11 24.61 52.04 -24.40
N LYS A 12 25.35 52.27 -25.50
CA LYS A 12 25.05 52.00 -26.92
C LYS A 12 25.10 50.47 -27.15
N GLN A 13 24.60 49.80 -28.20
CA GLN A 13 23.97 50.08 -29.50
C GLN A 13 23.49 48.68 -29.99
N GLY A 14 22.34 48.55 -30.67
CA GLY A 14 22.27 48.37 -32.13
C GLY A 14 22.20 46.87 -32.50
N GLU A 15 21.57 46.38 -33.55
CA GLU A 15 20.79 46.92 -34.67
C GLU A 15 20.05 45.73 -35.33
N THR A 16 18.79 45.97 -35.71
CA THR A 16 18.07 45.66 -36.97
C THR A 16 18.38 44.43 -37.86
N GLN A 17 17.33 43.65 -38.18
CA GLN A 17 16.71 43.35 -39.53
C GLN A 17 16.11 41.92 -39.59
N VAL A 18 14.78 41.70 -39.68
CA VAL A 18 13.80 41.72 -40.81
C VAL A 18 13.67 40.37 -41.58
N THR A 19 12.41 39.88 -41.68
CA THR A 19 11.78 38.90 -42.64
C THR A 19 12.26 37.44 -42.68
N GLU A 20 11.49 36.37 -42.93
CA GLU A 20 10.08 36.09 -43.25
C GLU A 20 9.84 34.56 -43.09
N SER A 21 8.61 34.17 -42.72
CA SER A 21 7.86 32.92 -42.99
C SER A 21 8.55 31.54 -43.11
N GLY A 22 8.03 30.56 -42.35
CA GLY A 22 7.98 29.15 -42.79
C GLY A 22 8.08 28.08 -41.71
N GLU A 23 6.94 27.46 -41.39
CA GLU A 23 6.75 26.03 -41.01
C GLU A 23 7.59 25.36 -39.91
N SER A 24 6.95 25.11 -38.77
CA SER A 24 6.70 23.77 -38.19
C SER A 24 6.66 23.84 -36.66
N ARG A 25 5.45 23.74 -36.11
CA ARG A 25 5.21 23.57 -34.67
C ARG A 25 5.59 22.13 -34.24
N LYS A 26 6.71 22.03 -33.53
CA LYS A 26 7.09 21.02 -32.52
C LYS A 26 7.95 21.79 -31.52
N GLU A 27 7.90 21.67 -30.20
CA GLU A 27 7.43 20.69 -29.24
C GLU A 27 7.49 21.41 -27.89
N SER A 28 6.45 21.31 -27.05
CA SER A 28 6.54 21.29 -25.57
C SER A 28 5.16 21.54 -24.97
N GLU A 29 4.23 20.61 -25.22
CA GLU A 29 3.10 20.44 -24.33
C GLU A 29 3.43 19.35 -23.31
N SER A 30 3.30 19.77 -22.06
CA SER A 30 3.40 19.03 -20.82
C SER A 30 2.63 17.71 -20.86
N LYS A 31 3.32 16.64 -20.45
CA LYS A 31 2.81 15.27 -20.28
C LYS A 31 1.52 15.25 -19.46
N PRO A 32 0.41 14.69 -19.99
CA PRO A 32 -0.72 14.28 -19.19
C PRO A 32 -0.38 12.94 -18.52
N THR A 33 -0.41 12.98 -17.19
CA THR A 33 -0.93 12.02 -16.21
C THR A 33 -1.06 10.55 -16.63
N THR A 34 -0.40 9.68 -15.87
CA THR A 34 -0.34 8.21 -15.86
C THR A 34 -1.70 7.50 -15.64
N GLU A 35 -2.82 8.16 -15.91
CA GLU A 35 -4.17 7.72 -15.56
C GLU A 35 -4.99 7.19 -16.76
N GLU A 36 -4.47 7.29 -17.99
CA GLU A 36 -5.15 6.80 -19.21
C GLU A 36 -4.85 5.34 -19.58
N MET A 37 -4.38 4.51 -18.64
CA MET A 37 -4.44 3.05 -18.79
C MET A 37 -5.65 2.51 -18.03
N GLN A 38 -6.82 3.03 -18.40
CA GLN A 38 -8.09 2.34 -18.21
C GLN A 38 -7.95 0.98 -18.88
N THR A 39 -7.64 -0.03 -18.09
CA THR A 39 -7.86 -1.42 -18.49
C THR A 39 -9.36 -1.52 -18.70
N GLU A 40 -9.78 -1.57 -19.96
CA GLU A 40 -11.17 -1.88 -20.31
C GLU A 40 -11.62 -3.04 -19.42
N LYS A 41 -12.64 -2.81 -18.60
CA LYS A 41 -13.23 -3.86 -17.77
C LYS A 41 -13.86 -4.88 -18.71
N VAL A 42 -13.08 -5.88 -19.10
CA VAL A 42 -13.56 -7.01 -19.89
C VAL A 42 -14.68 -7.68 -19.08
N ALA A 43 -15.90 -7.66 -19.62
CA ALA A 43 -17.05 -8.27 -18.95
C ALA A 43 -16.90 -9.81 -18.96
N PHE A 44 -16.53 -10.39 -17.82
CA PHE A 44 -16.45 -11.83 -17.63
C PHE A 44 -17.84 -12.43 -17.46
N THR A 45 -18.12 -13.55 -18.13
CA THR A 45 -19.41 -14.26 -18.00
C THR A 45 -19.36 -15.32 -16.89
N LEU A 46 -18.18 -15.88 -16.63
CA LEU A 46 -17.95 -16.88 -15.59
C LEU A 46 -16.60 -16.64 -14.94
N GLU A 47 -16.61 -16.46 -13.63
CA GLU A 47 -15.44 -16.30 -12.79
C GLU A 47 -15.38 -17.45 -11.78
N ARG A 48 -14.23 -18.13 -11.68
CA ARG A 48 -14.02 -19.22 -10.71
C ARG A 48 -12.62 -19.17 -10.13
N ASP A 49 -12.54 -19.32 -8.81
CA ASP A 49 -11.29 -19.49 -8.08
C ASP A 49 -10.93 -20.97 -7.97
N TYR A 50 -9.72 -21.34 -8.43
CA TYR A 50 -9.19 -22.69 -8.31
C TYR A 50 -7.86 -22.72 -7.59
N VAL A 51 -7.60 -23.82 -6.89
CA VAL A 51 -6.28 -24.10 -6.29
C VAL A 51 -5.66 -25.30 -7.01
N ILE A 52 -4.62 -25.04 -7.80
CA ILE A 52 -3.95 -26.07 -8.61
C ILE A 52 -2.72 -26.57 -7.86
N THR A 53 -2.62 -27.88 -7.68
CA THR A 53 -1.41 -28.52 -7.15
C THR A 53 -0.41 -28.79 -8.28
N LEU A 54 0.83 -28.30 -8.14
CA LEU A 54 1.90 -28.49 -9.11
C LEU A 54 2.90 -29.59 -8.71
N ARG A 55 2.52 -30.47 -7.78
CA ARG A 55 3.37 -31.59 -7.31
C ARG A 55 3.95 -32.41 -8.47
N LYS A 56 3.15 -32.65 -9.51
CA LYS A 56 3.55 -33.39 -10.72
C LYS A 56 4.67 -32.72 -11.53
N ALA A 57 4.91 -31.42 -11.35
CA ALA A 57 6.00 -30.72 -12.03
C ALA A 57 7.39 -31.20 -11.55
N TYR A 58 7.49 -31.65 -10.29
CA TYR A 58 8.76 -32.05 -9.66
C TYR A 58 9.26 -33.43 -10.09
N TRP A 59 8.42 -34.23 -10.76
CA TRP A 59 8.82 -35.54 -11.29
C TRP A 59 9.80 -35.43 -12.46
N LEU A 60 9.85 -34.29 -13.16
CA LEU A 60 10.81 -34.05 -14.22
C LEU A 60 12.15 -33.52 -13.66
N GLY A 61 13.19 -33.64 -14.50
CA GLY A 61 14.50 -33.04 -14.27
C GLY A 61 14.41 -31.53 -14.02
N ARG A 62 15.35 -31.00 -13.21
CA ARG A 62 15.28 -29.67 -12.59
C ARG A 62 14.98 -28.55 -13.60
N SER A 63 15.68 -28.55 -14.75
CA SER A 63 15.56 -27.52 -15.78
C SER A 63 14.23 -27.52 -16.56
N LYS A 64 13.35 -28.51 -16.35
CA LYS A 64 12.07 -28.63 -17.09
C LYS A 64 10.84 -28.36 -16.22
N ARG A 65 11.02 -28.08 -14.93
CA ARG A 65 9.94 -28.07 -13.94
C ARG A 65 8.98 -26.89 -14.11
N ALA A 66 9.48 -25.66 -14.23
CA ALA A 66 8.60 -24.48 -14.42
C ALA A 66 7.80 -24.56 -15.73
N LYS A 67 8.44 -24.96 -16.85
CA LYS A 67 7.74 -25.20 -18.12
C LYS A 67 6.64 -26.25 -17.98
N ARG A 68 6.90 -27.33 -17.22
CA ARG A 68 5.89 -28.35 -16.92
C ARG A 68 4.78 -27.82 -16.03
N ALA A 69 5.08 -26.97 -15.05
CA ALA A 69 4.08 -26.33 -14.21
C ALA A 69 3.07 -25.52 -15.03
N ILE A 70 3.55 -24.70 -15.98
CA ILE A 70 2.70 -23.95 -16.91
C ILE A 70 1.80 -24.88 -17.72
N ASN A 71 2.34 -25.99 -18.24
CA ASN A 71 1.55 -26.98 -18.97
C ASN A 71 0.50 -27.67 -18.08
N ILE A 72 0.80 -27.91 -16.80
CA ILE A 72 -0.18 -28.45 -15.84
C ILE A 72 -1.32 -27.46 -15.63
N ILE A 73 -1.01 -26.16 -15.52
CA ILE A 73 -2.01 -25.10 -15.38
C ILE A 73 -2.91 -25.06 -16.63
N LYS A 74 -2.32 -25.01 -17.83
CA LYS A 74 -3.07 -25.05 -19.10
C LYS A 74 -4.00 -26.27 -19.18
N LYS A 75 -3.46 -27.47 -18.94
CA LYS A 75 -4.24 -28.72 -18.93
C LYS A 75 -5.32 -28.78 -17.86
N PHE A 76 -5.13 -28.09 -16.73
CA PHE A 76 -6.15 -28.02 -15.69
C PHE A 76 -7.33 -27.17 -16.14
N VAL A 77 -7.03 -26.00 -16.69
CA VAL A 77 -8.04 -25.05 -17.18
C VAL A 77 -8.81 -25.62 -18.38
N GLU A 78 -8.11 -26.24 -19.32
CA GLU A 78 -8.70 -26.94 -20.47
C GLU A 78 -9.74 -27.99 -20.03
N ARG A 79 -9.41 -28.79 -19.00
CA ARG A 79 -10.32 -29.82 -18.48
C ARG A 79 -11.57 -29.27 -17.78
N HIS A 80 -11.46 -28.12 -17.11
CA HIS A 80 -12.59 -27.57 -16.35
C HIS A 80 -13.48 -26.64 -17.19
N LEU A 81 -12.92 -25.96 -18.20
CA LEU A 81 -13.66 -25.00 -19.02
C LEU A 81 -13.95 -25.50 -20.44
N LYS A 82 -13.32 -26.60 -20.89
CA LYS A 82 -13.47 -27.15 -22.24
C LYS A 82 -13.12 -26.16 -23.36
N THR A 83 -12.21 -25.23 -23.08
CA THR A 83 -11.67 -24.24 -24.01
C THR A 83 -10.21 -24.59 -24.33
N GLN A 84 -9.83 -24.52 -25.61
CA GLN A 84 -8.46 -24.80 -26.07
C GLN A 84 -7.58 -23.54 -26.06
N ASP A 85 -8.17 -22.36 -26.27
CA ASP A 85 -7.46 -21.08 -26.31
C ASP A 85 -7.31 -20.50 -24.90
N ILE A 86 -6.09 -20.61 -24.34
CA ILE A 86 -5.78 -20.19 -22.97
C ILE A 86 -4.63 -19.18 -23.01
N VAL A 87 -4.93 -17.93 -22.63
CA VAL A 87 -3.95 -16.85 -22.47
C VAL A 87 -3.65 -16.69 -20.98
N LEU A 88 -2.38 -16.90 -20.61
CA LEU A 88 -1.94 -16.70 -19.23
C LEU A 88 -1.50 -15.24 -19.06
N ASP A 89 -1.89 -14.63 -17.96
CA ASP A 89 -1.37 -13.33 -17.56
C ASP A 89 0.12 -13.44 -17.22
N SER A 90 0.88 -12.37 -17.48
CA SER A 90 2.32 -12.27 -17.21
C SER A 90 2.63 -12.55 -15.74
N LYS A 91 1.76 -12.09 -14.83
CA LYS A 91 1.90 -12.30 -13.37
C LYS A 91 1.95 -13.77 -12.98
N VAL A 92 1.21 -14.65 -13.65
CA VAL A 92 1.25 -16.09 -13.36
C VAL A 92 2.58 -16.68 -13.80
N ASN A 93 3.09 -16.24 -14.95
CA ASN A 93 4.40 -16.67 -15.42
C ASN A 93 5.49 -16.20 -14.45
N GLU A 94 5.52 -14.92 -14.09
CA GLU A 94 6.45 -14.38 -13.10
C GLU A 94 6.40 -15.15 -11.78
N PHE A 95 5.20 -15.43 -11.26
CA PHE A 95 5.04 -16.19 -10.02
C PHE A 95 5.57 -17.63 -10.10
N VAL A 96 5.33 -18.32 -11.21
CA VAL A 96 5.86 -19.68 -11.43
C VAL A 96 7.39 -19.68 -11.51
N TRP A 97 7.98 -18.63 -12.07
CA TRP A 97 9.41 -18.50 -12.31
C TRP A 97 10.17 -17.75 -11.18
N ALA A 98 9.47 -17.18 -10.19
CA ALA A 98 10.03 -16.32 -9.15
C ALA A 98 11.20 -16.92 -8.35
N ARG A 99 11.25 -18.25 -8.19
CA ARG A 99 12.29 -18.96 -7.43
C ARG A 99 13.25 -19.76 -8.31
N SER A 100 13.41 -19.36 -9.57
CA SER A 100 14.11 -20.08 -10.63
C SER A 100 13.33 -21.26 -11.23
N ILE A 101 13.78 -21.72 -12.40
CA ILE A 101 13.18 -22.79 -13.22
C ILE A 101 13.08 -24.13 -12.47
N GLU A 102 13.97 -24.35 -11.50
CA GLU A 102 14.08 -25.61 -10.74
C GLU A 102 13.07 -25.75 -9.59
N LYS A 103 12.56 -24.62 -9.10
CA LYS A 103 11.74 -24.55 -7.88
C LYS A 103 10.41 -23.82 -8.12
N PRO A 104 9.57 -24.29 -9.07
CA PRO A 104 8.24 -23.72 -9.23
C PRO A 104 7.41 -23.94 -7.94
N PRO A 105 6.48 -23.04 -7.59
CA PRO A 105 5.61 -23.20 -6.43
C PRO A 105 4.86 -24.54 -6.43
N ARG A 106 4.62 -25.12 -5.23
CA ARG A 106 3.93 -26.42 -5.09
C ARG A 106 2.42 -26.34 -5.29
N ARG A 107 1.82 -25.17 -5.02
CA ARG A 107 0.39 -24.88 -5.17
C ARG A 107 0.25 -23.47 -5.72
N ILE A 108 -0.70 -23.24 -6.61
CA ILE A 108 -1.03 -21.91 -7.14
C ILE A 108 -2.53 -21.71 -7.05
N LYS A 109 -2.94 -20.60 -6.43
CA LYS A 109 -4.31 -20.11 -6.48
C LYS A 109 -4.47 -19.29 -7.74
N ILE A 110 -5.46 -19.63 -8.54
CA ILE A 110 -5.73 -19.01 -9.83
C ILE A 110 -7.18 -18.56 -9.87
N HIS A 111 -7.41 -17.30 -10.25
CA HIS A 111 -8.71 -16.82 -10.66
C HIS A 111 -8.85 -16.99 -12.17
N VAL A 112 -9.93 -17.61 -12.60
CA VAL A 112 -10.16 -17.99 -13.99
C VAL A 112 -11.42 -17.30 -14.51
N GLY A 113 -11.25 -16.40 -15.47
CA GLY A 113 -12.36 -15.64 -16.09
C GLY A 113 -12.59 -16.04 -17.55
N LEU A 114 -13.85 -16.31 -17.93
CA LEU A 114 -14.26 -16.63 -19.30
C LEU A 114 -14.84 -15.38 -20.00
N THR A 115 -14.29 -15.00 -21.15
CA THR A 115 -14.86 -13.96 -22.02
C THR A 115 -15.92 -14.53 -22.98
N LYS A 116 -16.87 -13.69 -23.41
CA LYS A 116 -18.07 -14.02 -24.22
C LYS A 116 -17.82 -14.88 -25.47
N GLU A 117 -16.61 -14.90 -26.02
CA GLU A 117 -16.28 -15.70 -27.20
C GLU A 117 -15.76 -17.12 -26.90
N LYS A 118 -15.75 -17.60 -25.64
CA LYS A 118 -15.15 -18.89 -25.23
C LYS A 118 -13.66 -19.06 -25.59
N LYS A 119 -12.99 -18.02 -26.12
CA LYS A 119 -11.61 -18.05 -26.63
C LYS A 119 -10.55 -17.61 -25.63
N LEU A 120 -10.90 -16.86 -24.60
CA LEU A 120 -9.90 -16.26 -23.72
C LEU A 120 -10.26 -16.56 -22.28
N THR A 121 -9.44 -17.41 -21.69
CA THR A 121 -9.47 -17.68 -20.26
C THR A 121 -8.29 -16.99 -19.61
N PHE A 122 -8.54 -15.93 -18.84
CA PHE A 122 -7.50 -15.27 -18.06
C PHE A 122 -7.25 -16.03 -16.78
N ILE A 123 -5.97 -16.23 -16.46
CA ILE A 123 -5.51 -16.94 -15.28
C ILE A 123 -4.75 -15.89 -14.48
N PHE A 124 -5.33 -15.41 -13.38
CA PHE A 124 -4.66 -14.48 -12.47
C PHE A 124 -4.15 -15.24 -11.26
N HIS A 125 -2.91 -14.98 -10.84
CA HIS A 125 -2.50 -15.40 -9.50
C HIS A 125 -3.15 -14.46 -8.48
N LYS A 126 -4.06 -14.98 -7.66
CA LYS A 126 -4.53 -14.25 -6.47
C LYS A 126 -3.38 -14.29 -5.47
N THR A 127 -2.51 -13.29 -5.53
CA THR A 127 -1.53 -13.03 -4.49
C THR A 127 -2.32 -12.79 -3.21
N HIS A 128 -2.47 -13.82 -2.37
CA HIS A 128 -2.71 -13.61 -0.95
C HIS A 128 -1.39 -13.17 -0.34
N GLY A 129 -0.98 -11.98 -0.75
CA GLY A 129 -0.10 -11.11 -0.03
C GLY A 129 -0.72 -9.78 -0.36
N ASN A 130 -1.51 -9.23 0.58
CA ASN A 130 -1.64 -7.78 0.62
C ASN A 130 -0.22 -7.26 0.43
N ALA A 131 0.04 -6.51 -0.63
CA ALA A 131 1.28 -5.78 -0.73
C ALA A 131 1.24 -4.84 0.47
N PHE A 132 1.82 -5.27 1.59
CA PHE A 132 1.94 -4.46 2.78
C PHE A 132 2.87 -3.33 2.37
N MET A 133 2.27 -2.18 2.12
CA MET A 133 2.98 -0.94 1.87
C MET A 133 3.61 -0.55 3.20
N ILE A 134 4.94 -0.65 3.28
CA ILE A 134 5.71 -0.24 4.46
C ILE A 134 6.30 1.12 4.14
N GLU A 135 5.87 2.13 4.88
CA GLU A 135 6.38 3.50 4.78
C GLU A 135 7.12 3.85 6.08
N LYS A 136 8.28 4.49 5.95
CA LYS A 136 9.05 4.95 7.12
C LYS A 136 8.45 6.26 7.60
N LEU A 137 7.98 6.27 8.85
CA LEU A 137 7.47 7.46 9.53
C LEU A 137 8.28 7.70 10.80
N ASN A 138 8.55 8.96 11.11
CA ASN A 138 9.21 9.34 12.36
C ASN A 138 8.21 10.11 13.23
N LEU A 139 7.94 9.61 14.44
CA LEU A 139 7.16 10.32 15.46
C LEU A 139 8.12 11.07 16.38
N PHE A 140 7.91 12.36 16.60
CA PHE A 140 8.78 13.21 17.44
C PHE A 140 10.27 13.17 17.06
N ASN A 141 10.57 12.97 15.77
CA ASN A 141 11.92 12.75 15.28
C ASN A 141 12.65 11.55 15.93
N THR A 142 11.89 10.57 16.43
CA THR A 142 12.37 9.31 16.95
C THR A 142 11.94 8.15 16.05
N GLU A 143 12.72 7.08 16.05
CA GLU A 143 12.41 5.86 15.28
C GLU A 143 11.47 4.90 16.06
N VAL A 144 11.12 5.23 17.30
CA VAL A 144 10.38 4.35 18.21
C VAL A 144 8.87 4.55 18.09
N ILE A 145 8.31 4.24 16.92
CA ILE A 145 6.87 4.43 16.64
C ILE A 145 6.00 3.64 17.63
N GLY A 146 6.37 2.38 17.91
CA GLY A 146 5.58 1.49 18.77
C GLY A 146 5.50 1.90 20.24
N ALA A 147 6.36 2.82 20.71
CA ALA A 147 6.25 3.37 22.06
C ALA A 147 5.12 4.42 22.16
N PHE A 148 4.85 5.12 21.06
CA PHE A 148 3.91 6.24 21.00
C PHE A 148 2.58 5.84 20.37
N ALA A 149 2.62 5.04 19.31
CA ALA A 149 1.44 4.62 18.56
C ALA A 149 1.09 3.15 18.82
N LEU A 150 -0.22 2.88 18.90
CA LEU A 150 -0.77 1.53 18.99
C LEU A 150 -1.83 1.38 17.91
N ALA A 151 -1.80 0.28 17.16
CA ALA A 151 -2.75 0.03 16.09
C ALA A 151 -3.46 -1.32 16.29
N SER A 152 -4.77 -1.31 16.11
CA SER A 152 -5.64 -2.50 15.99
C SER A 152 -6.17 -2.59 14.55
N ASN A 153 -7.04 -3.56 14.24
CA ASN A 153 -7.62 -3.67 12.91
C ASN A 153 -8.67 -2.59 12.62
N LYS A 154 -9.13 -1.84 13.63
CA LYS A 154 -10.20 -0.83 13.52
C LYS A 154 -9.77 0.57 13.95
N PHE A 155 -8.89 0.65 14.95
CA PHE A 155 -8.52 1.89 15.61
C PHE A 155 -7.00 2.06 15.64
N ILE A 156 -6.54 3.29 15.49
CA ILE A 156 -5.17 3.70 15.75
C ILE A 156 -5.20 4.70 16.90
N ILE A 157 -4.34 4.50 17.89
CA ILE A 157 -4.16 5.41 19.01
C ILE A 157 -2.86 6.17 18.82
N LEU A 158 -2.94 7.50 18.95
CA LEU A 158 -1.80 8.40 18.89
C LEU A 158 -1.80 9.35 20.11
N PRO A 159 -0.63 9.87 20.51
CA PRO A 159 -0.56 10.90 21.52
C PRO A 159 -1.14 12.23 21.01
N TYR A 160 -1.71 13.01 21.93
CA TYR A 160 -2.26 14.33 21.60
C TYR A 160 -1.22 15.30 21.01
N SER A 161 0.05 15.17 21.39
CA SER A 161 1.14 16.03 20.89
C SER A 161 1.55 15.79 19.43
N VAL A 162 0.93 14.84 18.73
CA VAL A 162 1.28 14.54 17.32
C VAL A 162 0.68 15.57 16.37
N ASP A 163 1.51 16.03 15.44
CA ASP A 163 1.11 16.96 14.38
C ASP A 163 -0.04 16.41 13.54
N SER A 164 -0.98 17.29 13.19
CA SER A 164 -2.16 16.95 12.36
C SER A 164 -1.79 16.34 11.00
N LYS A 165 -0.60 16.65 10.46
CA LYS A 165 -0.10 16.05 9.22
C LYS A 165 0.04 14.53 9.33
N ILE A 166 0.56 14.05 10.45
CA ILE A 166 0.78 12.62 10.68
C ILE A 166 -0.55 11.92 10.92
N VAL A 167 -1.48 12.58 11.60
CA VAL A 167 -2.84 12.08 11.84
C VAL A 167 -3.56 11.88 10.51
N GLN A 168 -3.57 12.90 9.64
CA GLN A 168 -4.16 12.84 8.32
C GLN A 168 -3.51 11.74 7.47
N PHE A 169 -2.18 11.60 7.55
CA PHE A 169 -1.47 10.51 6.89
C PHE A 169 -1.98 9.13 7.32
N PHE A 170 -2.21 8.91 8.62
CA PHE A 170 -2.79 7.64 9.09
C PHE A 170 -4.23 7.44 8.62
N GLU A 171 -5.08 8.46 8.69
CA GLU A 171 -6.48 8.39 8.28
C GLU A 171 -6.64 8.06 6.78
N GLU A 172 -5.93 8.80 5.91
CA GLU A 172 -6.02 8.62 4.46
C GLU A 172 -5.52 7.24 4.00
N ARG A 173 -4.45 6.74 4.63
CA ARG A 173 -3.79 5.50 4.19
C ARG A 173 -4.41 4.25 4.78
N THR A 174 -4.74 4.28 6.07
CA THR A 174 -5.21 3.09 6.78
C THR A 174 -6.73 2.96 6.79
N ARG A 175 -7.46 4.08 6.59
CA ARG A 175 -8.93 4.16 6.73
C ARG A 175 -9.42 3.71 8.11
N LEU A 176 -8.55 3.74 9.12
CA LEU A 176 -8.87 3.42 10.50
C LEU A 176 -9.21 4.68 11.27
N ASN A 177 -10.04 4.54 12.30
CA ASN A 177 -10.39 5.65 13.17
C ASN A 177 -9.18 6.00 14.05
N VAL A 178 -8.69 7.23 13.94
CA VAL A 178 -7.55 7.71 14.73
C VAL A 178 -8.07 8.39 16.00
N ILE A 179 -7.68 7.86 17.15
CA ILE A 179 -8.03 8.39 18.47
C ILE A 179 -6.78 9.04 19.07
N LYS A 180 -6.90 10.29 19.50
CA LYS A 180 -5.84 11.01 20.20
C LYS A 180 -6.06 10.90 21.71
N LEU A 181 -5.05 10.45 22.44
CA LEU A 181 -5.09 10.32 23.91
C LEU A 181 -3.85 10.93 24.56
N SER A 182 -3.96 11.31 25.84
CA SER A 182 -2.81 11.73 26.64
C SER A 182 -2.96 11.19 28.06
N LEU A 183 -2.43 9.99 28.30
CA LEU A 183 -2.66 9.29 29.57
C LEU A 183 -1.86 9.93 30.70
N GLY A 184 -2.52 10.72 31.54
CA GLY A 184 -1.90 11.39 32.68
C GLY A 184 -0.75 12.31 32.25
N GLY A 185 -0.85 12.94 31.07
CA GLY A 185 0.16 13.81 30.49
C GLY A 185 1.38 13.11 29.87
N ILE A 186 1.38 11.78 29.80
CA ILE A 186 2.47 11.01 29.20
C ILE A 186 2.13 10.66 27.74
N ASN A 187 3.05 10.97 26.83
CA ASN A 187 2.85 10.75 25.40
C ASN A 187 3.12 9.30 24.93
N SER A 188 3.75 8.48 25.76
CA SER A 188 4.13 7.09 25.42
C SER A 188 2.95 6.12 25.53
N VAL A 189 1.90 6.38 24.75
CA VAL A 189 0.62 5.64 24.83
C VAL A 189 0.81 4.17 24.48
N GLY A 190 1.65 3.84 23.50
CA GLY A 190 1.95 2.46 23.12
C GLY A 190 2.57 1.61 24.23
N ILE A 191 3.33 2.22 25.14
CA ILE A 191 3.91 1.52 26.30
C ILE A 191 2.87 1.33 27.41
N MET A 192 1.97 2.29 27.58
CA MET A 192 1.04 2.35 28.71
C MET A 192 -0.22 1.52 28.49
N VAL A 193 -0.58 1.25 27.25
CA VAL A 193 -1.88 0.66 26.87
C VAL A 193 -1.69 -0.68 26.18
N ALA A 194 -2.62 -1.60 26.44
CA ALA A 194 -2.83 -2.77 25.60
C ALA A 194 -4.25 -2.72 25.02
N MET A 195 -4.39 -2.98 23.72
CA MET A 195 -5.66 -2.86 22.98
C MET A 195 -5.81 -4.00 21.98
N ASN A 196 -7.06 -4.44 21.80
CA ASN A 196 -7.49 -5.24 20.66
C ASN A 196 -8.69 -4.58 19.96
N ASP A 197 -9.28 -5.26 18.98
CA ASP A 197 -10.39 -4.70 18.18
C ASP A 197 -11.69 -4.39 18.96
N ASN A 198 -11.81 -4.85 20.21
CA ASN A 198 -13.03 -4.78 21.01
C ASN A 198 -12.86 -4.04 22.35
N GLY A 199 -11.63 -3.88 22.83
CA GLY A 199 -11.37 -3.35 24.16
C GLY A 199 -9.95 -2.89 24.37
N ILE A 200 -9.81 -2.07 25.40
CA ILE A 200 -8.59 -1.36 25.74
C ILE A 200 -8.38 -1.41 27.26
N VAL A 201 -7.15 -1.70 27.67
CA VAL A 201 -6.74 -1.69 29.07
C VAL A 201 -5.87 -0.46 29.32
N LEU A 202 -6.32 0.38 30.23
CA LEU A 202 -5.64 1.60 30.65
C LEU A 202 -5.02 1.43 32.03
N PRO A 203 -3.93 2.16 32.33
CA PRO A 203 -3.35 2.18 33.67
C PRO A 203 -4.24 2.94 34.66
N TYR A 204 -3.97 2.82 35.97
CA TYR A 204 -4.78 3.46 37.01
C TYR A 204 -4.76 4.99 36.98
N ASN A 205 -3.76 5.58 36.33
CA ASN A 205 -3.54 7.02 36.26
C ASN A 205 -4.16 7.66 35.00
N ALA A 206 -5.04 6.95 34.29
CA ALA A 206 -5.73 7.51 33.13
C ALA A 206 -6.85 8.48 33.56
N ASP A 207 -6.98 9.58 32.84
CA ASP A 207 -7.93 10.64 33.14
C ASP A 207 -9.36 10.26 32.70
N GLU A 208 -10.37 10.82 33.36
CA GLU A 208 -11.77 10.55 33.03
C GLU A 208 -12.13 11.01 31.60
N GLU A 209 -11.44 12.03 31.09
CA GLU A 209 -11.58 12.51 29.72
C GLU A 209 -11.20 11.44 28.69
N ASP A 210 -10.06 10.76 28.89
CA ASP A 210 -9.59 9.69 28.01
C ASP A 210 -10.58 8.51 27.98
N ILE A 211 -11.12 8.16 29.15
CA ILE A 211 -12.11 7.09 29.29
C ILE A 211 -13.39 7.45 28.55
N CYS A 212 -13.81 8.72 28.61
CA CYS A 212 -14.99 9.20 27.91
C CYS A 212 -14.82 9.11 26.39
N ILE A 213 -13.66 9.54 25.87
CA ILE A 213 -13.32 9.47 24.44
C ILE A 213 -13.38 8.01 23.95
N LEU A 214 -12.77 7.09 24.68
CA LEU A 214 -12.72 5.68 24.29
C LEU A 214 -14.09 4.99 24.34
N LYS A 215 -14.91 5.32 25.34
CA LYS A 215 -16.29 4.81 25.43
C LYS A 215 -17.18 5.36 24.31
N LYS A 216 -16.97 6.61 23.90
CA LYS A 216 -17.71 7.22 22.79
C LYS A 216 -17.44 6.52 21.46
N GLU A 217 -16.20 6.06 21.26
CA GLU A 217 -15.81 5.25 20.09
C GLU A 217 -16.27 3.78 20.18
N GLY A 218 -16.91 3.38 21.29
CA GLY A 218 -17.50 2.05 21.46
C GLY A 218 -16.52 0.97 21.93
N LEU A 219 -15.34 1.34 22.44
CA LEU A 219 -14.38 0.40 23.01
C LEU A 219 -14.73 0.05 24.46
N ASN A 220 -14.54 -1.22 24.82
CA ASN A 220 -14.64 -1.65 26.22
C ASN A 220 -13.38 -1.22 26.98
N VAL A 221 -13.52 -0.20 27.83
CA VAL A 221 -12.42 0.34 28.63
C VAL A 221 -12.33 -0.36 29.98
N HIS A 222 -11.17 -0.91 30.29
CA HIS A 222 -10.85 -1.44 31.62
C HIS A 222 -9.68 -0.67 32.24
N LEU A 223 -9.86 -0.20 33.48
CA LEU A 223 -8.78 0.40 34.27
C LEU A 223 -8.09 -0.67 35.11
N SER A 224 -6.80 -0.85 34.89
CA SER A 224 -5.99 -1.73 35.72
C SER A 224 -5.82 -1.15 37.13
N LYS A 225 -5.94 -2.02 38.14
CA LYS A 225 -5.67 -1.69 39.56
C LYS A 225 -4.20 -1.87 39.94
N SER A 226 -3.36 -2.36 39.02
CA SER A 226 -1.95 -2.64 39.30
C SER A 226 -1.14 -1.36 39.41
N LYS A 227 -0.16 -1.31 40.32
CA LYS A 227 0.79 -0.19 40.42
C LYS A 227 1.70 -0.04 39.18
N MET A 228 1.77 -1.04 38.31
CA MET A 228 2.56 -1.03 37.09
C MET A 228 1.79 -0.34 35.95
N ASN A 229 2.38 0.71 35.37
CA ASN A 229 1.73 1.55 34.36
C ASN A 229 2.01 1.12 32.92
N ALA A 230 3.07 0.33 32.68
CA ALA A 230 3.52 -0.05 31.35
C ALA A 230 2.79 -1.30 30.84
N LEU A 231 1.46 -1.22 30.68
CA LEU A 231 0.65 -2.38 30.30
C LEU A 231 0.98 -2.92 28.91
N GLY A 232 1.36 -2.06 27.96
CA GLY A 232 1.75 -2.47 26.60
C GLY A 232 3.02 -3.31 26.55
N ASN A 233 3.90 -3.18 27.55
CA ASN A 233 5.06 -4.07 27.69
C ASN A 233 4.71 -5.39 28.39
N MET A 234 3.65 -5.41 29.19
CA MET A 234 3.23 -6.58 29.98
C MET A 234 2.22 -7.46 29.23
N ILE A 235 1.45 -6.87 28.32
CA ILE A 235 0.32 -7.52 27.65
C ILE A 235 0.49 -7.33 26.14
N VAL A 236 0.49 -8.44 25.41
CA VAL A 236 0.41 -8.48 23.95
C VAL A 236 -0.94 -9.08 23.59
N ALA A 237 -1.72 -8.36 22.80
CA ALA A 237 -3.11 -8.70 22.45
C ALA A 237 -3.35 -8.55 20.95
#